data_AF-A0A2E6ZE44-F1
#
_entry.id   AF-A0A2E6ZE44-F1
#
_cell.length_a   1.000
_cell.length_b   1.000
_cell.length_c   1.000
_cell.angle_alpha   90.00
_cell.angle_beta   90.00
_cell.angle_gamma   90.00
#
_symmetry.space_group_name_H-M   'P 1'
#
loop_
_entity.id
_entity.type
_entity.pdbx_description
1 polymer ?
#
loop_
_entity_poly.entity_id
_entity_poly.type
_entity_poly.pdbx_seq_one_letter_code
_entity_poly.pdbx_strand_id
1 'polypeptide(L)' 'MQEQLDDIQDRLLCIADELADLGMSAIQSAIDEDGANAKRPEIEKRLTRARRAVDKAAAIVGHRPESTTL' A
#
# COMPACT_ATOMS: atom_id res chain seq x y z
N MET A 1 23.80 0.53 -7.37
CA MET A 1 22.79 1.60 -7.24
C MET A 1 21.46 1.15 -7.84
N GLN A 2 21.39 0.74 -9.11
CA GLN A 2 20.15 0.20 -9.68
C GLN A 2 19.62 -1.00 -8.89
N GLU A 3 20.45 -2.02 -8.63
CA GLU A 3 20.05 -3.18 -7.81
C GLU A 3 19.58 -2.81 -6.40
N GLN A 4 20.10 -1.72 -5.82
CA GLN A 4 19.66 -1.24 -4.49
C GLN A 4 18.31 -0.51 -4.57
N LEU A 5 18.03 0.18 -5.68
CA LEU A 5 16.74 0.78 -5.93
C LEU A 5 15.68 -0.30 -6.22
N ASP A 6 16.06 -1.34 -6.96
CA ASP A 6 15.20 -2.49 -7.23
C ASP A 6 14.85 -3.23 -5.91
N ASP A 7 15.83 -3.47 -5.02
CA ASP A 7 15.57 -4.03 -3.67
C ASP A 7 14.63 -3.13 -2.83
N ILE A 8 14.84 -1.80 -2.87
CA ILE A 8 13.95 -0.87 -2.17
C ILE A 8 12.54 -0.90 -2.76
N GLN A 9 12.41 -0.99 -4.09
CA GLN A 9 11.13 -1.10 -4.76
C GLN A 9 10.38 -2.36 -4.31
N ASP A 10 11.04 -3.52 -4.34
CA ASP A 10 10.44 -4.79 -3.93
C ASP A 10 9.96 -4.73 -2.48
N ARG A 11 10.76 -4.16 -1.58
CA ARG A 11 10.38 -3.98 -0.18
C ARG A 11 9.19 -3.04 -0.01
N LEU A 12 9.10 -1.98 -0.80
CA LEU A 12 7.93 -1.08 -0.78
C LEU A 12 6.67 -1.83 -1.26
N LEU A 13 6.78 -2.66 -2.29
CA LEU A 13 5.66 -3.48 -2.76
C LEU A 13 5.19 -4.48 -1.69
N CYS A 14 6.11 -5.17 -1.02
CA CYS A 14 5.76 -6.04 0.11
C CYS A 14 5.04 -5.27 1.24
N ILE A 15 5.51 -4.07 1.58
CA ILE A 15 4.85 -3.22 2.59
C ILE A 15 3.45 -2.81 2.13
N ALA A 16 3.26 -2.51 0.84
CA ALA A 16 1.94 -2.18 0.31
C ALA A 16 0.96 -3.36 0.43
N ASP A 17 1.42 -4.59 0.18
CA ASP A 17 0.63 -5.80 0.36
C ASP A 17 0.27 -6.03 1.84
N GLU A 18 1.25 -5.91 2.75
CA GLU A 18 1.01 -6.02 4.19
C GLU A 18 -0.02 -4.99 4.69
N LEU A 19 0.03 -3.75 4.17
CA LEU A 19 -0.95 -2.71 4.50
C LEU A 19 -2.35 -3.05 3.95
N ALA A 20 -2.44 -3.74 2.81
CA ALA A 20 -3.71 -4.21 2.26
C ALA A 20 -4.31 -5.31 3.14
N ASP A 21 -3.50 -6.29 3.54
CA ASP A 21 -3.92 -7.40 4.40
C ASP A 21 -4.42 -6.90 5.76
N LEU A 22 -3.71 -5.95 6.37
CA LEU A 22 -4.16 -5.30 7.61
C LEU A 22 -5.47 -4.54 7.41
N GLY A 23 -5.66 -3.89 6.24
CA GLY A 23 -6.90 -3.21 5.90
C GLY A 23 -8.08 -4.17 5.78
N MET A 24 -7.86 -5.32 5.13
CA MET A 24 -8.86 -6.38 5.00
C MET A 24 -9.22 -6.99 6.34
N SER A 25 -8.22 -7.27 7.18
CA SER A 25 -8.44 -7.75 8.55
C SER A 25 -9.27 -6.77 9.37
N ALA A 26 -8.98 -5.47 9.29
CA ALA A 26 -9.76 -4.44 9.98
C ALA A 26 -11.21 -4.36 9.50
N ILE A 27 -11.46 -4.54 8.20
CA ILE A 27 -12.84 -4.63 7.66
C ILE A 27 -13.54 -5.87 8.19
N GLN A 28 -12.87 -7.02 8.16
CA GLN A 28 -13.45 -8.27 8.62
C GLN A 28 -13.83 -8.19 10.10
N SER A 29 -12.95 -7.68 10.97
CA SER A 29 -13.27 -7.49 12.39
C SER A 29 -14.47 -6.57 12.60
N ALA A 30 -14.60 -5.50 11.82
CA ALA A 30 -15.77 -4.61 11.92
C ALA A 30 -17.07 -5.30 11.49
N ILE A 31 -17.02 -6.18 10.49
CA ILE A 31 -18.16 -7.00 10.07
C ILE A 31 -18.49 -8.05 11.14
N ASP A 32 -17.48 -8.67 11.75
CA ASP A 32 -17.69 -9.65 12.81
C ASP A 32 -18.33 -9.01 14.06
N GLU A 33 -18.05 -7.74 14.33
CA GLU A 33 -18.60 -6.99 15.46
C GLU A 33 -20.02 -6.45 15.22
N ASP A 34 -20.30 -5.85 14.05
CA ASP A 34 -21.52 -5.07 13.80
C ASP A 34 -22.35 -5.56 12.58
N GLY A 35 -21.92 -6.66 11.96
CA GLY A 35 -22.63 -7.34 10.87
C GLY A 35 -22.95 -6.40 9.71
N ALA A 36 -24.23 -6.39 9.29
CA ALA A 36 -24.70 -5.57 8.18
C ALA A 36 -24.64 -4.04 8.44
N ASN A 37 -24.48 -3.62 9.70
CA ASN A 37 -24.36 -2.21 10.06
C ASN A 37 -22.91 -1.72 10.12
N ALA A 38 -21.95 -2.63 9.91
CA ALA A 38 -20.53 -2.35 9.99
C ALA A 38 -20.13 -1.14 9.15
N LYS A 39 -19.59 -0.13 9.82
CA LYS A 39 -19.04 1.06 9.18
C LYS A 39 -17.58 0.83 8.86
N ARG A 40 -17.14 1.43 7.76
CA ARG A 40 -15.73 1.44 7.36
C ARG A 40 -14.85 2.01 8.49
N PRO A 41 -13.94 1.21 9.08
CA PRO A 41 -13.14 1.64 10.22
C PRO A 41 -12.18 2.78 9.88
N GLU A 42 -11.97 3.71 10.82
CA GLU A 42 -10.97 4.79 10.64
C GLU A 42 -9.55 4.25 10.47
N ILE A 43 -9.23 3.12 11.10
CA ILE A 43 -7.94 2.44 10.93
C ILE A 43 -7.76 1.96 9.49
N GLU A 44 -8.77 1.34 8.87
CA GLU A 44 -8.66 0.91 7.48
C GLU A 44 -8.53 2.12 6.53
N LYS A 45 -9.27 3.22 6.76
CA LYS A 45 -9.10 4.45 5.96
C LYS A 45 -7.67 4.99 6.04
N ARG A 46 -7.01 4.85 7.20
CA ARG A 46 -5.61 5.22 7.38
C ARG A 46 -4.67 4.26 6.64
N LEU A 47 -4.91 2.96 6.74
CA LEU A 47 -4.13 1.92 6.04
C LEU A 47 -4.21 2.07 4.52
N THR A 48 -5.42 2.29 3.96
CA THR A 48 -5.61 2.54 2.52
C THR A 48 -4.83 3.77 2.04
N ARG A 49 -4.78 4.86 2.84
CA ARG A 49 -3.98 6.04 2.49
C ARG A 49 -2.49 5.77 2.54
N ALA A 50 -2.02 5.05 3.57
CA ALA A 50 -0.63 4.65 3.69
C ALA A 50 -0.20 3.77 2.50
N ARG A 51 -1.01 2.76 2.15
CA ARG A 51 -0.75 1.86 1.02
C ARG A 51 -0.56 2.63 -0.29
N ARG A 52 -1.48 3.55 -0.59
CA ARG A 52 -1.37 4.41 -1.80
C ARG A 52 -0.11 5.25 -1.82
N ALA A 53 0.35 5.74 -0.67
CA ALA A 53 1.60 6.50 -0.57
C ALA A 53 2.82 5.59 -0.83
N VAL A 54 2.79 4.36 -0.32
CA VAL A 54 3.84 3.36 -0.54
C VAL A 54 3.87 2.89 -2.00
N ASP A 55 2.72 2.59 -2.61
CA ASP A 55 2.60 2.27 -4.04
C ASP A 55 3.23 3.38 -4.91
N LYS A 56 2.94 4.64 -4.57
CA LYS A 56 3.51 5.80 -5.27
C LYS A 56 5.03 5.86 -5.10
N ALA A 57 5.54 5.60 -3.89
CA ALA A 57 6.97 5.57 -3.64
C ALA A 57 7.64 4.45 -4.45
N ALA A 58 7.06 3.24 -4.48
CA ALA A 58 7.56 2.11 -5.25
C ALA A 58 7.63 2.45 -6.75
N ALA A 59 6.58 3.09 -7.29
CA ALA A 59 6.54 3.52 -8.69
C ALA A 59 7.62 4.57 -9.03
N ILE A 60 7.91 5.50 -8.11
CA ILE A 60 8.96 6.52 -8.29
C ILE A 60 10.35 5.89 -8.23
N VAL A 61 10.59 4.97 -7.29
CA VAL A 61 11.87 4.27 -7.14
C VAL A 61 12.14 3.36 -8.33
N GLY A 62 11.12 2.66 -8.82
CA GLY A 62 11.21 1.77 -9.98
C GLY A 62 11.20 2.48 -11.34
N HIS A 63 10.84 3.76 -11.40
CA HIS A 63 11.01 4.54 -12.62
C HIS A 63 12.50 4.73 -12.90
N ARG A 64 13.05 3.87 -13.75
CA ARG A 64 14.31 4.16 -14.43
C ARG A 64 14.08 5.45 -15.22
N PRO A 65 15.01 6.42 -15.21
CA PRO A 65 14.89 7.58 -16.07
C PRO A 65 14.93 7.09 -17.51
N GLU A 66 13.77 6.87 -18.12
CA GLU A 66 13.67 6.89 -19.56
C GLU A 66 14.15 8.29 -19.95
N SER A 67 15.20 8.34 -20.78
CA SER A 67 15.66 9.60 -21.35
C SER A 67 14.43 10.37 -21.81
N THR A 68 14.09 11.46 -21.12
CA THR A 68 13.14 12.45 -21.59
C THR A 68 13.79 13.09 -22.81
N THR A 69 13.70 12.43 -23.96
CA THR A 69 13.86 13.06 -25.27
C THR A 69 12.58 13.82 -25.55
N LEU A 70 12.58 15.09 -25.13
CA LEU A 70 11.82 16.17 -25.75
C LEU A 70 12.70 17.42 -25.77
#